data_AF-A0A6P2C183-F1
#
_entry.id   AF-A0A6P2C183-F1
#
_cell.length_a   1.000
_cell.length_b   1.000
_cell.length_c   1.000
_cell.angle_alpha   90.00
_cell.angle_beta   90.00
_cell.angle_gamma   90.00
#
_symmetry.space_group_name_H-M   'P 1'
#
loop_
_entity.id
_entity.type
_entity.pdbx_description
1 polymer ?
#
loop_
_entity_poly.entity_id
_entity_poly.type
_entity_poly.pdbx_seq_one_letter_code
_entity_poly.pdbx_strand_id
1 'polypeptide(L)'
;MSHWDFGRPPSGQRDPAPASSAGGGSGAWAADDFWAPGDGWQAEGDWQAEGDWPAEDDVLDEGTAPYPITYEREPWPSASPQPDTDLSYGPWPPAPYPGRGDQDEPDTGDFYLPGGGARRGRRGRPGPSRRSRNSLIHGARPRWLIPAGVIVLAAATGASAILLTSGHPNGHAAQGGGGFTAPTATPTVSASASAPASPAASSGPLTLGQAHGVLAGYTTVNNGANAERSDTLLAVAETGSSFAIDTGLYQRQRGLGVAPYPAFGPVQATYYIPRNEPAAGPRWFVVQVANAFSAHPKQVTSMEYLLFTQATPGGAWRNAIEPYLLPGTSAPRIDVGANGLATAVSPTDLSLAVAPGQLPAVTAATLDGMGNEVADPGNLSDMADQRFWRGKLPGAAVTDTHAPASGINGQEFALRTSDGGALVFYTDAAQLTITARPGTMLHLTVPGFFSPGQALSRAGMSYLEQVATYDPQVGAGTVRVVADYSGITGTN
;
A
#
# COMPACT_ATOMS: atom_id res chain seq x y z
N MET A 1 2.18 7.51 -3.58
CA MET A 1 2.61 8.40 -2.47
C MET A 1 3.36 7.49 -1.51
N SER A 2 4.65 7.75 -1.25
CA SER A 2 5.41 6.86 -0.37
C SER A 2 4.81 6.87 1.04
N HIS A 3 4.88 5.74 1.74
CA HIS A 3 4.53 5.69 3.16
C HIS A 3 5.35 6.70 4.00
N TRP A 4 6.49 7.22 3.49
CA TRP A 4 7.26 8.30 4.10
C TRP A 4 6.64 9.70 3.96
N ASP A 5 5.70 9.90 3.05
CA ASP A 5 5.07 11.21 2.79
C ASP A 5 3.83 11.48 3.65
N PHE A 6 3.26 10.45 4.27
CA PHE A 6 2.14 10.59 5.20
C PHE A 6 2.62 11.18 6.53
N GLY A 7 2.56 12.51 6.61
CA GLY A 7 2.97 13.27 7.80
C GLY A 7 3.33 14.73 7.53
N ARG A 8 3.37 15.18 6.27
CA ARG A 8 3.51 16.62 5.98
C ARG A 8 2.17 17.32 6.21
N PRO A 9 2.04 18.22 7.21
CA PRO A 9 0.94 19.19 7.21
C PRO A 9 1.05 20.06 5.95
N PRO A 10 -0.08 20.53 5.38
CA PRO A 10 -0.04 21.42 4.24
C PRO A 10 0.77 22.68 4.59
N SER A 11 1.87 22.89 3.87
CA SER A 11 2.67 24.10 3.97
C SER A 11 1.91 25.26 3.32
N GLY A 12 1.57 26.28 4.11
CA GLY A 12 1.34 27.64 3.58
C GLY A 12 -0.06 28.19 3.74
N GLN A 13 -0.40 28.63 4.96
CA GLN A 13 -1.41 29.67 5.16
C GLN A 13 -0.70 31.02 5.02
N ARG A 14 -0.86 31.69 3.87
CA ARG A 14 -0.63 33.13 3.76
C ARG A 14 -2.00 33.80 3.70
N ASP A 15 -2.30 34.58 4.73
CA ASP A 15 -3.49 35.42 4.80
C ASP A 15 -3.45 36.50 3.70
N PRO A 16 -4.51 36.66 2.88
CA PRO A 16 -4.70 37.89 2.14
C PRO A 16 -5.33 38.95 3.06
N ALA A 17 -4.78 40.17 3.00
CA ALA A 17 -5.29 41.35 3.69
C ALA A 17 -6.72 41.71 3.19
N PRO A 18 -7.55 42.39 4.02
CA PRO A 18 -8.97 42.55 3.74
C PRO A 18 -9.24 43.66 2.71
N ALA A 19 -10.09 43.35 1.72
CA ALA A 19 -10.73 44.35 0.88
C ALA A 19 -12.15 44.63 1.40
N SER A 20 -12.48 45.92 1.45
CA SER A 20 -13.66 46.53 2.06
C SER A 20 -14.99 46.25 1.34
N SER A 21 -16.01 46.08 2.17
CA SER A 21 -17.47 46.17 1.98
C SER A 21 -18.04 46.92 0.76
N ALA A 22 -19.11 46.35 0.17
CA ALA A 22 -20.42 47.02 -0.03
C ALA A 22 -21.54 46.06 -0.47
N GLY A 23 -22.71 46.14 0.21
CA GLY A 23 -24.06 45.73 -0.26
C GLY A 23 -24.35 44.22 -0.21
N GLY A 24 -25.34 43.68 0.50
CA GLY A 24 -26.67 44.19 0.83
C GLY A 24 -27.70 43.32 0.11
N GLY A 25 -28.34 42.38 0.81
CA GLY A 25 -29.40 41.54 0.22
C GLY A 25 -29.84 40.38 1.10
N SER A 26 -30.85 40.62 1.93
CA SER A 26 -31.59 39.61 2.71
C SER A 26 -32.47 38.74 1.81
N GLY A 27 -32.41 37.42 1.96
CA GLY A 27 -33.35 36.48 1.37
C GLY A 27 -33.35 35.16 2.13
N ALA A 28 -34.35 34.99 3.00
CA ALA A 28 -34.65 33.74 3.68
C ALA A 28 -35.37 32.80 2.71
N TRP A 29 -34.90 31.55 2.57
CA TRP A 29 -35.70 30.45 2.03
C TRP A 29 -35.37 29.13 2.73
N ALA A 30 -36.45 28.38 2.94
CA ALA A 30 -36.59 27.15 3.68
C ALA A 30 -35.71 26.00 3.14
N ALA A 31 -35.28 25.15 4.05
CA ALA A 31 -34.86 23.79 3.76
C ALA A 31 -36.11 22.91 3.75
N ASP A 32 -36.33 22.17 2.66
CA ASP A 32 -36.93 20.82 2.63
C ASP A 32 -36.84 20.28 1.18
N ASP A 33 -36.66 18.95 1.09
CA ASP A 33 -36.78 18.06 -0.08
C ASP A 33 -35.74 18.13 -1.24
N PHE A 34 -34.94 17.05 -1.40
CA PHE A 34 -34.96 16.18 -2.60
C PHE A 34 -33.89 15.07 -2.51
N TRP A 35 -34.32 13.80 -2.61
CA TRP A 35 -33.60 12.76 -3.36
C TRP A 35 -34.63 11.76 -3.91
N ALA A 36 -34.96 11.89 -5.19
CA ALA A 36 -35.61 10.86 -5.98
C ALA A 36 -34.56 10.26 -6.95
N PRO A 37 -34.65 8.96 -7.29
CA PRO A 37 -33.67 8.29 -8.12
C PRO A 37 -34.05 8.37 -9.60
N GLY A 38 -33.03 8.52 -10.45
CA GLY A 38 -33.15 8.33 -11.89
C GLY A 38 -32.78 9.59 -12.65
N ASP A 39 -31.55 9.63 -13.13
CA ASP A 39 -31.24 9.85 -14.54
C ASP A 39 -29.76 9.50 -14.76
N GLY A 40 -29.51 8.67 -15.78
CA GLY A 40 -28.16 8.29 -16.18
C GLY A 40 -27.43 9.50 -16.72
N TRP A 41 -26.34 9.89 -16.08
CA TRP A 41 -25.52 11.02 -16.53
C TRP A 41 -24.36 10.54 -17.40
N GLN A 42 -24.31 11.12 -18.60
CA GLN A 42 -23.19 11.06 -19.53
C GLN A 42 -21.98 11.75 -18.89
N ALA A 43 -20.85 11.04 -18.91
CA ALA A 43 -19.56 11.58 -18.52
C ALA A 43 -19.01 12.46 -19.65
N GLU A 44 -19.46 13.70 -19.74
CA GLU A 44 -18.76 14.78 -20.43
C GLU A 44 -18.87 16.03 -19.55
N GLY A 45 -17.78 16.33 -18.86
CA GLY A 45 -17.64 17.48 -17.99
C GLY A 45 -16.16 17.68 -17.69
N ASP A 46 -15.51 18.44 -18.58
CA ASP A 46 -14.16 18.98 -18.39
C ASP A 46 -14.10 19.73 -17.05
N TRP A 47 -13.54 19.08 -16.04
CA TRP A 47 -12.95 19.81 -14.92
C TRP A 47 -11.57 20.26 -15.37
N GLN A 48 -11.49 21.51 -15.83
CA GLN A 48 -10.21 22.17 -16.01
C GLN A 48 -9.47 22.15 -14.67
N ALA A 49 -8.40 21.36 -14.62
CA ALA A 49 -7.35 21.58 -13.65
C ALA A 49 -6.78 22.98 -13.96
N GLU A 50 -7.17 23.99 -13.18
CA GLU A 50 -6.45 25.26 -13.16
C GLU A 50 -5.04 24.98 -12.67
N GLY A 51 -4.14 24.83 -13.64
CA GLY A 51 -2.71 24.78 -13.45
C GLY A 51 -2.18 26.17 -13.24
N ASP A 52 -1.53 26.35 -12.09
CA ASP A 52 -0.42 27.28 -11.93
C ASP A 52 0.60 26.59 -11.01
N TRP A 53 1.32 25.62 -11.59
CA TRP A 53 2.53 25.06 -10.98
C TRP A 53 3.71 25.88 -11.48
N PRO A 54 4.46 26.61 -10.63
CA PRO A 54 5.68 27.25 -11.06
C PRO A 54 6.72 26.17 -11.42
N ALA A 55 7.45 26.44 -12.50
CA ALA A 55 8.51 25.59 -13.02
C ALA A 55 9.53 25.22 -11.91
N GLU A 56 9.78 23.93 -11.77
CA GLU A 56 10.81 23.35 -10.92
C GLU A 56 12.19 23.60 -11.53
N ASP A 57 12.73 24.80 -11.31
CA ASP A 57 14.15 25.10 -11.42
C ASP A 57 14.47 26.07 -10.28
N ASP A 58 14.68 25.55 -9.06
CA ASP A 58 15.56 26.18 -8.06
C ASP A 58 15.71 25.30 -6.79
N VAL A 59 16.93 24.79 -6.61
CA VAL A 59 17.64 24.55 -5.34
C VAL A 59 17.01 23.60 -4.30
N LEU A 60 17.63 22.41 -4.18
CA LEU A 60 17.61 21.56 -2.99
C LEU A 60 18.06 22.36 -1.75
N ASP A 61 17.12 22.88 -0.97
CA ASP A 61 17.39 23.30 0.41
C ASP A 61 17.47 22.04 1.30
N GLU A 62 18.70 21.56 1.50
CA GLU A 62 19.05 20.51 2.45
C GLU A 62 18.81 21.01 3.89
N GLY A 63 17.55 20.98 4.34
CA GLY A 63 17.22 21.67 5.58
C GLY A 63 15.95 21.26 6.28
N THR A 64 15.57 19.97 6.28
CA THR A 64 14.84 19.25 7.37
C THR A 64 14.23 17.94 6.82
N ALA A 65 15.02 16.86 6.83
CA ALA A 65 14.41 15.53 6.93
C ALA A 65 13.91 15.37 8.38
N PRO A 66 12.66 14.94 8.63
CA PRO A 66 12.08 14.93 9.97
C PRO A 66 12.70 13.92 10.95
N TYR A 67 13.71 13.16 10.55
CA TYR A 67 14.32 12.15 11.43
C TYR A 67 15.86 12.17 11.36
N PRO A 68 16.57 12.19 12.50
CA PRO A 68 18.01 12.06 12.52
C PRO A 68 18.39 10.62 12.14
N ILE A 69 18.98 10.43 10.97
CA ILE A 69 19.79 9.25 10.67
C ILE A 69 21.20 9.59 11.14
N THR A 70 21.60 9.08 12.31
CA THR A 70 22.97 9.24 12.80
C THR A 70 23.81 8.06 12.34
N TYR A 71 24.76 8.34 11.45
CA TYR A 71 25.87 7.43 11.18
C TYR A 71 26.89 7.60 12.32
N GLU A 72 26.76 6.81 13.37
CA GLU A 72 27.80 6.75 14.39
C GLU A 72 28.84 5.70 14.00
N ARG A 73 30.07 6.18 13.76
CA ARG A 73 31.24 5.35 13.53
C ARG A 73 31.70 4.84 14.90
N GLU A 74 31.15 3.73 15.38
CA GLU A 74 31.84 2.98 16.41
C GLU A 74 32.99 2.22 15.76
N PRO A 75 34.26 2.55 16.06
CA PRO A 75 35.35 1.65 15.72
C PRO A 75 35.11 0.36 16.50
N TRP A 76 35.16 -0.78 15.79
CA TRP A 76 35.24 -2.10 16.39
C TRP A 76 36.17 -2.05 17.63
N PRO A 77 35.74 -2.50 18.83
CA PRO A 77 36.69 -2.75 19.89
C PRO A 77 37.67 -3.78 19.35
N SER A 78 38.89 -3.32 19.07
CA SER A 78 40.02 -4.18 18.75
C SER A 78 40.07 -5.26 19.82
N ALA A 79 39.91 -6.49 19.39
CA ALA A 79 39.87 -7.66 20.24
C ALA A 79 40.97 -7.59 21.32
N SER A 80 40.54 -7.73 22.58
CA SER A 80 41.42 -8.17 23.67
C SER A 80 42.20 -9.42 23.23
N PRO A 81 43.44 -9.60 23.68
CA PRO A 81 44.29 -10.70 23.23
C PRO A 81 43.61 -12.06 23.48
N GLN A 82 43.49 -12.87 22.43
CA GLN A 82 43.04 -14.26 22.51
C GLN A 82 43.95 -15.02 23.51
N PRO A 83 43.38 -15.87 24.39
CA PRO A 83 44.17 -16.88 25.07
C PRO A 83 44.63 -17.93 24.07
N ASP A 84 45.90 -18.34 24.19
CA ASP A 84 46.49 -19.48 23.50
C ASP A 84 45.61 -20.73 23.70
N THR A 85 45.06 -21.25 22.61
CA THR A 85 44.58 -22.63 22.54
C THR A 85 45.17 -23.29 21.32
N ASP A 86 46.21 -24.07 21.57
CA ASP A 86 46.76 -25.10 20.71
C ASP A 86 45.68 -26.15 20.40
N LEU A 87 45.15 -26.12 19.18
CA LEU A 87 44.33 -27.19 18.61
C LEU A 87 44.71 -27.40 17.15
N SER A 88 45.50 -28.44 16.94
CA SER A 88 45.87 -29.02 15.65
C SER A 88 44.62 -29.50 14.88
N TYR A 89 44.39 -28.94 13.69
CA TYR A 89 43.50 -29.51 12.67
C TYR A 89 44.32 -29.96 11.46
N GLY A 90 44.15 -31.23 11.06
CA GLY A 90 44.77 -31.84 9.88
C GLY A 90 44.16 -31.37 8.54
N PRO A 91 44.78 -31.74 7.40
CA PRO A 91 44.50 -31.14 6.11
C PRO A 91 43.20 -31.65 5.46
N TRP A 92 42.41 -30.71 4.94
CA TRP A 92 41.29 -30.97 4.02
C TRP A 92 41.81 -31.15 2.57
N PRO A 93 41.12 -31.97 1.73
CA PRO A 93 41.56 -32.33 0.39
C PRO A 93 41.30 -31.22 -0.66
N PRO A 94 42.01 -31.24 -1.81
CA PRO A 94 41.86 -30.23 -2.86
C PRO A 94 40.59 -30.43 -3.72
N ALA A 95 40.02 -29.29 -4.13
CA ALA A 95 38.88 -29.18 -5.04
C ALA A 95 39.23 -29.60 -6.50
N PRO A 96 38.23 -30.06 -7.30
CA PRO A 96 38.46 -30.48 -8.68
C PRO A 96 38.55 -29.29 -9.67
N TYR A 97 39.45 -29.43 -10.64
CA TYR A 97 39.63 -28.57 -11.81
C TYR A 97 38.41 -28.56 -12.74
N PRO A 98 38.06 -27.42 -13.38
CA PRO A 98 37.27 -27.43 -14.60
C PRO A 98 38.17 -27.56 -15.84
N GLY A 99 37.67 -28.37 -16.78
CA GLY A 99 38.35 -28.81 -17.99
C GLY A 99 38.55 -27.73 -19.05
N ARG A 100 39.61 -28.01 -19.82
CA ARG A 100 40.10 -27.35 -21.02
C ARG A 100 39.23 -27.77 -22.21
N GLY A 101 38.73 -26.80 -22.96
CA GLY A 101 38.09 -27.00 -24.25
C GLY A 101 38.70 -26.02 -25.25
N ASP A 102 39.37 -26.58 -26.26
CA ASP A 102 40.06 -25.91 -27.36
C ASP A 102 39.12 -25.06 -28.21
N GLN A 103 39.53 -23.85 -28.62
CA GLN A 103 39.19 -23.27 -29.92
C GLN A 103 40.31 -22.34 -30.41
N ASP A 104 40.91 -22.82 -31.49
CA ASP A 104 41.70 -22.22 -32.56
C ASP A 104 41.78 -20.68 -32.65
N GLU A 105 43.03 -20.20 -32.64
CA GLU A 105 43.48 -18.96 -33.29
C GLU A 105 43.67 -19.25 -34.80
N PRO A 106 43.57 -18.23 -35.69
CA PRO A 106 44.85 -17.64 -36.08
C PRO A 106 44.82 -16.14 -36.46
N ASP A 107 46.01 -15.56 -36.30
CA ASP A 107 46.72 -14.62 -37.18
C ASP A 107 46.39 -13.10 -37.22
N THR A 108 47.38 -12.38 -36.69
CA THR A 108 48.12 -11.21 -37.23
C THR A 108 47.42 -9.96 -37.78
N GLY A 109 47.88 -8.81 -37.27
CA GLY A 109 47.66 -7.51 -37.89
C GLY A 109 48.18 -6.32 -37.08
N ASP A 110 49.50 -6.16 -37.03
CA ASP A 110 50.21 -4.95 -36.56
C ASP A 110 49.71 -3.67 -37.22
N PHE A 111 49.46 -2.60 -36.45
CA PHE A 111 49.44 -1.22 -36.99
C PHE A 111 49.96 -0.15 -35.99
N TYR A 112 51.18 0.29 -36.28
CA TYR A 112 51.81 1.62 -36.15
C TYR A 112 51.21 2.75 -35.27
N LEU A 113 52.08 3.26 -34.39
CA LEU A 113 52.14 4.65 -33.92
C LEU A 113 52.63 5.61 -35.03
N PRO A 114 52.20 6.88 -35.01
CA PRO A 114 53.13 7.96 -34.62
C PRO A 114 52.40 9.02 -33.73
N GLY A 115 53.01 9.83 -32.87
CA GLY A 115 54.34 10.44 -32.90
C GLY A 115 54.20 11.98 -32.95
N GLY A 116 54.19 12.63 -31.77
CA GLY A 116 54.82 13.93 -31.50
C GLY A 116 54.16 15.25 -31.94
N GLY A 117 54.05 16.22 -31.01
CA GLY A 117 53.87 17.64 -31.35
C GLY A 117 53.50 18.56 -30.17
N ALA A 118 54.51 19.13 -29.49
CA ALA A 118 54.37 20.07 -28.38
C ALA A 118 54.00 21.51 -28.82
N ARG A 119 53.32 22.29 -27.94
CA ARG A 119 53.65 23.71 -27.64
C ARG A 119 52.80 24.37 -26.52
N ARG A 120 53.51 24.74 -25.44
CA ARG A 120 53.45 25.96 -24.58
C ARG A 120 52.14 26.77 -24.44
N GLY A 121 51.59 26.75 -23.22
CA GLY A 121 51.79 27.82 -22.21
C GLY A 121 50.84 29.04 -22.19
N ARG A 122 50.10 29.22 -21.08
CA ARG A 122 49.83 30.55 -20.49
C ARG A 122 49.37 30.46 -19.03
N ARG A 123 50.06 31.20 -18.15
CA ARG A 123 49.70 31.51 -16.75
C ARG A 123 48.84 32.78 -16.71
N GLY A 124 47.94 32.86 -15.71
CA GLY A 124 47.30 34.10 -15.22
C GLY A 124 46.12 33.76 -14.31
N ARG A 125 46.32 33.71 -12.98
CA ARG A 125 46.13 34.78 -11.96
C ARG A 125 44.72 34.77 -11.32
N PRO A 126 44.59 34.59 -9.99
CA PRO A 126 43.31 34.62 -9.28
C PRO A 126 42.94 36.01 -8.74
N GLY A 127 41.64 36.33 -8.75
CA GLY A 127 41.02 37.54 -8.18
C GLY A 127 40.19 37.25 -6.92
N PRO A 128 39.76 38.28 -6.16
CA PRO A 128 40.03 38.33 -4.72
C PRO A 128 38.84 38.04 -3.80
N SER A 129 39.22 37.67 -2.57
CA SER A 129 38.38 37.54 -1.38
C SER A 129 37.83 38.88 -0.88
N ARG A 130 36.52 38.92 -0.59
CA ARG A 130 35.89 40.00 0.18
C ARG A 130 35.60 39.54 1.60
N ARG A 131 36.21 40.25 2.55
CA ARG A 131 35.88 40.27 3.98
C ARG A 131 34.55 41.01 4.21
N SER A 132 33.72 40.48 5.09
CA SER A 132 32.72 41.23 5.88
C SER A 132 32.61 40.52 7.23
N ARG A 133 33.39 40.92 8.25
CA ARG A 133 33.06 41.88 9.33
C ARG A 133 31.71 41.65 10.02
N ASN A 134 31.86 41.06 11.21
CA ASN A 134 30.99 41.04 12.37
C ASN A 134 30.15 42.30 12.60
N SER A 135 28.90 42.09 12.99
CA SER A 135 28.14 42.96 13.89
C SER A 135 27.50 42.12 14.99
N LEU A 136 27.99 42.31 16.21
CA LEU A 136 27.35 41.94 17.48
C LEU A 136 26.39 43.06 17.87
N ILE A 137 25.09 42.82 18.08
CA ILE A 137 24.26 43.58 19.04
C ILE A 137 23.20 42.66 19.69
N HIS A 138 23.17 42.78 21.02
CA HIS A 138 22.28 42.33 22.08
C HIS A 138 20.81 41.96 21.82
N GLY A 139 20.29 41.06 22.67
CA GLY A 139 18.86 41.03 23.02
C GLY A 139 18.37 39.79 23.76
N ALA A 140 18.74 39.63 25.04
CA ALA A 140 18.10 38.66 25.93
C ALA A 140 16.75 39.19 26.44
N ARG A 141 15.67 38.39 26.38
CA ARG A 141 14.92 37.89 27.56
C ARG A 141 13.67 37.05 27.19
N PRO A 142 13.24 36.15 28.09
CA PRO A 142 12.20 35.13 27.90
C PRO A 142 10.81 35.60 28.35
N ARG A 143 9.76 34.81 28.08
CA ARG A 143 8.39 34.71 28.68
C ARG A 143 7.36 34.39 27.58
N TRP A 144 6.36 33.51 27.65
CA TRP A 144 5.53 32.96 28.74
C TRP A 144 4.88 31.61 28.32
N LEU A 145 4.58 30.78 29.32
CA LEU A 145 3.65 29.65 29.25
C LEU A 145 2.20 30.14 29.44
N ILE A 146 1.26 29.65 28.64
CA ILE A 146 -0.17 29.53 29.01
C ILE A 146 -0.68 28.18 28.48
N PRO A 147 -1.22 27.29 29.34
CA PRO A 147 -1.88 26.07 28.92
C PRO A 147 -3.37 26.39 28.66
N ALA A 148 -3.87 26.03 27.47
CA ALA A 148 -5.30 25.97 27.22
C ALA A 148 -5.67 24.49 27.09
N GLY A 149 -6.26 23.95 28.16
CA GLY A 149 -6.92 22.66 28.13
C GLY A 149 -8.21 22.75 27.34
N VAL A 150 -8.47 21.76 26.49
CA VAL A 150 -9.77 21.51 25.90
C VAL A 150 -10.21 20.13 26.34
N ILE A 151 -11.25 20.10 27.17
CA ILE A 151 -12.04 18.91 27.47
C ILE A 151 -13.03 18.77 26.31
N VAL A 152 -12.94 17.67 25.55
CA VAL A 152 -14.04 17.25 24.67
C VAL A 152 -14.71 16.05 25.32
N LEU A 153 -15.85 16.31 25.95
CA LEU A 153 -16.87 15.30 26.21
C LEU A 153 -17.60 15.06 24.88
N ALA A 154 -17.52 13.85 24.33
CA ALA A 154 -18.45 13.40 23.31
C ALA A 154 -19.02 12.04 23.75
N ALA A 155 -20.20 12.11 24.35
CA ALA A 155 -21.08 10.98 24.50
C ALA A 155 -21.75 10.72 23.14
N ALA A 156 -21.61 9.50 22.63
CA ALA A 156 -22.44 8.99 21.55
C ALA A 156 -22.88 7.56 21.93
N THR A 157 -23.98 7.49 22.65
CA THR A 157 -24.85 6.31 22.70
C THR A 157 -25.45 6.08 21.32
N GLY A 158 -24.92 5.10 20.59
CA GLY A 158 -25.54 4.52 19.40
C GLY A 158 -25.62 3.01 19.60
N ALA A 159 -26.78 2.52 20.03
CA ALA A 159 -27.04 1.10 20.21
C ALA A 159 -27.24 0.43 18.84
N SER A 160 -26.20 -0.24 18.34
CA SER A 160 -26.35 -1.27 17.32
C SER A 160 -26.33 -2.63 18.02
N ALA A 161 -27.51 -3.21 18.20
CA ALA A 161 -27.67 -4.55 18.73
C ALA A 161 -27.15 -5.57 17.72
N ILE A 162 -25.92 -6.04 17.91
CA ILE A 162 -25.42 -7.26 17.26
C ILE A 162 -25.82 -8.43 18.16
N LEU A 163 -26.81 -9.20 17.72
CA LEU A 163 -27.18 -10.47 18.33
C LEU A 163 -26.08 -11.51 18.08
N LEU A 164 -25.17 -11.66 19.04
CA LEU A 164 -24.26 -12.80 19.13
C LEU A 164 -24.93 -13.90 19.98
N THR A 165 -25.45 -14.95 19.35
CA THR A 165 -25.88 -16.15 20.07
C THR A 165 -24.66 -17.06 20.31
N SER A 166 -24.03 -16.90 21.46
CA SER A 166 -23.02 -17.81 21.99
C SER A 166 -23.69 -19.00 22.68
N GLY A 167 -23.65 -20.17 22.03
CA GLY A 167 -23.94 -21.44 22.70
C GLY A 167 -22.73 -21.89 23.51
N HIS A 168 -22.93 -22.18 24.80
CA HIS A 168 -21.96 -22.87 25.66
C HIS A 168 -22.56 -24.18 26.19
N PRO A 169 -21.70 -25.17 26.50
CA PRO A 169 -22.09 -26.57 26.65
C PRO A 169 -22.54 -26.89 28.07
N ASN A 170 -23.57 -27.73 28.20
CA ASN A 170 -23.93 -28.33 29.49
C ASN A 170 -23.15 -29.65 29.67
N GLY A 171 -22.24 -29.64 30.64
CA GLY A 171 -21.76 -30.86 31.28
C GLY A 171 -22.69 -31.24 32.42
N HIS A 172 -23.16 -32.49 32.43
CA HIS A 172 -23.71 -33.13 33.62
C HIS A 172 -22.97 -34.43 33.88
N ALA A 173 -22.47 -34.56 35.10
CA ALA A 173 -21.86 -35.75 35.65
C ALA A 173 -22.83 -36.47 36.61
N ALA A 174 -22.53 -37.76 36.80
CA ALA A 174 -22.85 -38.64 37.93
C ALA A 174 -24.07 -39.59 37.84
N GLN A 175 -23.72 -40.84 37.51
CA GLN A 175 -23.94 -42.09 38.27
C GLN A 175 -25.35 -42.52 38.72
N GLY A 176 -25.70 -43.76 38.33
CA GLY A 176 -25.93 -44.83 39.32
C GLY A 176 -27.22 -45.67 39.20
N GLY A 177 -27.09 -46.87 38.59
CA GLY A 177 -27.47 -48.13 39.24
C GLY A 177 -28.88 -48.73 39.09
N GLY A 178 -28.95 -49.88 38.38
CA GLY A 178 -29.95 -50.96 38.52
C GLY A 178 -31.23 -50.78 37.71
N GLY A 179 -31.81 -51.75 37.00
CA GLY A 179 -31.59 -53.18 36.81
C GLY A 179 -32.83 -53.76 36.10
N PHE A 180 -32.67 -54.92 35.45
CA PHE A 180 -33.70 -55.87 34.96
C PHE A 180 -34.36 -55.70 33.57
N THR A 181 -33.94 -56.63 32.70
CA THR A 181 -34.71 -57.53 31.78
C THR A 181 -35.63 -56.99 30.67
N ALA A 182 -35.20 -57.29 29.43
CA ALA A 182 -35.91 -57.82 28.23
C ALA A 182 -37.46 -57.87 28.21
N PRO A 183 -38.15 -57.71 27.05
CA PRO A 183 -37.75 -58.31 25.77
C PRO A 183 -37.99 -57.49 24.48
N THR A 184 -37.37 -58.04 23.44
CA THR A 184 -37.46 -57.80 22.00
C THR A 184 -38.85 -57.39 21.49
N ALA A 185 -38.94 -56.19 20.93
CA ALA A 185 -39.99 -55.80 19.99
C ALA A 185 -39.32 -55.13 18.78
N THR A 186 -39.48 -55.74 17.62
CA THR A 186 -39.03 -55.27 16.31
C THR A 186 -39.82 -54.02 15.92
N PRO A 187 -39.20 -52.83 15.73
CA PRO A 187 -39.90 -51.72 15.13
C PRO A 187 -39.76 -51.78 13.60
N THR A 188 -40.90 -51.93 12.94
CA THR A 188 -41.12 -51.73 11.52
C THR A 188 -40.54 -50.38 11.09
N VAL A 189 -39.55 -50.40 10.19
CA VAL A 189 -38.94 -49.20 9.63
C VAL A 189 -39.94 -48.58 8.65
N SER A 190 -40.72 -47.60 9.10
CA SER A 190 -41.43 -46.68 8.21
C SER A 190 -40.38 -45.79 7.54
N ALA A 191 -40.10 -46.07 6.26
CA ALA A 191 -39.31 -45.20 5.42
C ALA A 191 -40.06 -43.87 5.22
N SER A 192 -39.78 -42.88 6.07
CA SER A 192 -40.04 -41.48 5.73
C SER A 192 -39.10 -41.14 4.58
N ALA A 193 -39.68 -41.01 3.39
CA ALA A 193 -39.00 -40.43 2.24
C ALA A 193 -38.54 -39.02 2.63
N SER A 194 -37.24 -38.86 2.88
CA SER A 194 -36.60 -37.56 2.99
C SER A 194 -36.84 -36.84 1.67
N ALA A 195 -37.66 -35.78 1.71
CA ALA A 195 -37.78 -34.86 0.59
C ALA A 195 -36.38 -34.38 0.20
N PRO A 196 -36.02 -34.38 -1.10
CA PRO A 196 -34.75 -33.82 -1.52
C PRO A 196 -34.68 -32.36 -1.05
N ALA A 197 -33.61 -32.03 -0.34
CA ALA A 197 -33.33 -30.65 0.05
C ALA A 197 -33.41 -29.78 -1.21
N SER A 198 -34.28 -28.76 -1.18
CA SER A 198 -34.30 -27.76 -2.24
C SER A 198 -32.89 -27.18 -2.37
N PRO A 199 -32.32 -27.11 -3.59
CA PRO A 199 -31.02 -26.50 -3.79
C PRO A 199 -31.10 -25.07 -3.25
N ALA A 200 -30.16 -24.71 -2.37
CA ALA A 200 -30.02 -23.34 -1.88
C ALA A 200 -29.97 -22.43 -3.10
N ALA A 201 -30.97 -21.54 -3.22
CA ALA A 201 -31.02 -20.59 -4.33
C ALA A 201 -29.68 -19.84 -4.37
N SER A 202 -28.98 -19.88 -5.49
CA SER A 202 -27.75 -19.12 -5.62
C SER A 202 -28.13 -17.65 -5.43
N SER A 203 -27.63 -17.03 -4.36
CA SER A 203 -27.79 -15.60 -4.18
C SER A 203 -27.20 -14.92 -5.41
N GLY A 204 -28.02 -14.19 -6.16
CA GLY A 204 -27.54 -13.44 -7.33
C GLY A 204 -26.44 -12.43 -6.97
N PRO A 205 -25.95 -11.68 -7.97
CA PRO A 205 -24.98 -10.61 -7.75
C PRO A 205 -25.40 -9.68 -6.62
N LEU A 206 -24.42 -9.08 -5.94
CA LEU A 206 -24.68 -8.06 -4.93
C LEU A 206 -25.52 -6.93 -5.55
N THR A 207 -26.56 -6.48 -4.86
CA THR A 207 -27.33 -5.32 -5.35
C THR A 207 -26.56 -4.04 -5.07
N LEU A 208 -26.82 -2.98 -5.85
CA LEU A 208 -26.19 -1.68 -5.63
C LEU A 208 -26.46 -1.12 -4.21
N GLY A 209 -27.70 -1.29 -3.71
CA GLY A 209 -28.04 -0.87 -2.34
C GLY A 209 -27.25 -1.63 -1.26
N GLN A 210 -26.97 -2.92 -1.48
CA GLN A 210 -26.10 -3.68 -0.58
C GLN A 210 -24.65 -3.21 -0.66
N ALA A 211 -24.14 -2.92 -1.87
CA ALA A 211 -22.78 -2.40 -2.06
C ALA A 211 -22.60 -1.02 -1.38
N HIS A 212 -23.60 -0.14 -1.46
CA HIS A 212 -23.62 1.12 -0.71
C HIS A 212 -23.55 0.87 0.80
N GLY A 213 -24.32 -0.09 1.32
CA GLY A 213 -24.29 -0.48 2.72
C GLY A 213 -22.92 -0.98 3.17
N VAL A 214 -22.23 -1.75 2.33
CA VAL A 214 -20.86 -2.22 2.59
C VAL A 214 -19.89 -1.04 2.68
N LEU A 215 -19.90 -0.12 1.71
CA LEU A 215 -18.99 1.05 1.73
C LEU A 215 -19.23 1.94 2.95
N ALA A 216 -20.49 2.20 3.30
CA ALA A 216 -20.83 3.00 4.48
C ALA A 216 -20.38 2.31 5.79
N GLY A 217 -20.59 1.00 5.89
CA GLY A 217 -20.14 0.20 7.03
C GLY A 217 -18.61 0.20 7.17
N TYR A 218 -17.90 -0.04 6.07
CA TYR A 218 -16.44 0.06 6.01
C TYR A 218 -15.96 1.43 6.48
N THR A 219 -16.48 2.52 5.91
CA THR A 219 -16.06 3.89 6.25
C THR A 219 -16.25 4.17 7.74
N THR A 220 -17.35 3.70 8.32
CA THR A 220 -17.62 3.89 9.76
C THR A 220 -16.64 3.12 10.63
N VAL A 221 -16.44 1.83 10.34
CA VAL A 221 -15.58 0.96 11.14
C VAL A 221 -14.10 1.32 10.97
N ASN A 222 -13.66 1.59 9.74
CA ASN A 222 -12.28 1.98 9.45
C ASN A 222 -11.93 3.31 10.14
N ASN A 223 -12.80 4.32 10.10
CA ASN A 223 -12.56 5.57 10.83
C ASN A 223 -12.48 5.36 12.36
N GLY A 224 -13.27 4.44 12.91
CA GLY A 224 -13.16 4.03 14.32
C GLY A 224 -11.82 3.36 14.61
N ALA A 225 -11.40 2.43 13.74
CA ALA A 225 -10.11 1.75 13.85
C ALA A 225 -8.94 2.74 13.77
N ASN A 226 -9.02 3.70 12.85
CA ASN A 226 -8.03 4.76 12.64
C ASN A 226 -7.89 5.64 13.87
N ALA A 227 -9.00 6.08 14.47
CA ALA A 227 -8.99 6.91 15.66
C ALA A 227 -8.32 6.21 16.87
N GLU A 228 -8.51 4.90 16.99
CA GLU A 228 -7.96 4.09 18.09
C GLU A 228 -6.60 3.46 17.76
N ARG A 229 -6.20 3.43 16.48
CA ARG A 229 -5.15 2.55 15.94
C ARG A 229 -5.35 1.10 16.37
N SER A 230 -6.57 0.59 16.15
CA SER A 230 -7.02 -0.71 16.66
C SER A 230 -7.04 -1.76 15.55
N ASP A 231 -6.01 -2.61 15.54
CA ASP A 231 -5.87 -3.74 14.61
C ASP A 231 -7.09 -4.70 14.72
N THR A 232 -7.67 -4.85 15.92
CA THR A 232 -8.85 -5.71 16.13
C THR A 232 -10.10 -5.11 15.51
N LEU A 233 -10.30 -3.80 15.62
CA LEU A 233 -11.44 -3.12 15.00
C LEU A 233 -11.28 -3.07 13.48
N LEU A 234 -10.05 -2.85 12.99
CA LEU A 234 -9.72 -2.86 11.57
C LEU A 234 -10.04 -4.20 10.92
N ALA A 235 -9.74 -5.33 11.59
CA ALA A 235 -10.03 -6.68 11.09
C ALA A 235 -11.54 -6.98 10.88
N VAL A 236 -12.43 -6.13 11.40
CA VAL A 236 -13.87 -6.21 11.10
C VAL A 236 -14.16 -5.69 9.70
N ALA A 237 -13.47 -4.63 9.27
CA ALA A 237 -13.66 -3.93 8.00
C ALA A 237 -12.71 -4.39 6.90
N GLU A 238 -11.54 -4.93 7.25
CA GLU A 238 -10.46 -5.23 6.31
C GLU A 238 -9.94 -6.66 6.42
N THR A 239 -9.34 -7.11 5.32
CA THR A 239 -8.69 -8.40 5.14
C THR A 239 -7.56 -8.26 4.12
N GLY A 240 -6.86 -9.34 3.81
CA GLY A 240 -5.89 -9.36 2.72
C GLY A 240 -4.76 -8.34 2.91
N SER A 241 -4.32 -7.74 1.80
CA SER A 241 -3.18 -6.83 1.81
C SER A 241 -3.50 -5.48 2.45
N SER A 242 -4.74 -4.98 2.35
CA SER A 242 -5.12 -3.70 3.00
C SER A 242 -4.93 -3.79 4.50
N PHE A 243 -5.50 -4.84 5.12
CA PHE A 243 -5.34 -5.07 6.56
C PHE A 243 -3.86 -5.20 6.97
N ALA A 244 -3.05 -5.91 6.19
CA ALA A 244 -1.64 -6.10 6.50
C ALA A 244 -0.84 -4.78 6.40
N ILE A 245 -1.14 -3.93 5.42
CA ILE A 245 -0.51 -2.62 5.26
C ILE A 245 -0.94 -1.68 6.40
N ASP A 246 -2.23 -1.58 6.68
CA ASP A 246 -2.75 -0.63 7.66
C ASP A 246 -2.38 -0.99 9.10
N THR A 247 -2.30 -2.28 9.45
CA THR A 247 -1.74 -2.69 10.75
C THR A 247 -0.26 -2.34 10.88
N GLY A 248 0.52 -2.45 9.80
CA GLY A 248 1.89 -1.96 9.73
C GLY A 248 2.00 -0.44 9.92
N LEU A 249 1.08 0.32 9.30
CA LEU A 249 0.98 1.76 9.51
C LEU A 249 0.62 2.13 10.96
N TYR A 250 -0.32 1.41 11.59
CA TYR A 250 -0.64 1.62 13.00
C TYR A 250 0.56 1.32 13.91
N GLN A 251 1.30 0.25 13.64
CA GLN A 251 2.54 -0.07 14.36
C GLN A 251 3.54 1.10 14.26
N ARG A 252 3.71 1.66 13.06
CA ARG A 252 4.57 2.83 12.84
C ARG A 252 4.08 4.07 13.58
N GLN A 253 2.80 4.41 13.50
CA GLN A 253 2.22 5.56 14.18
C GLN A 253 2.36 5.47 15.71
N ARG A 254 2.16 4.26 16.27
CA ARG A 254 2.39 3.99 17.70
C ARG A 254 3.86 4.19 18.05
N GLY A 255 4.78 3.72 17.21
CA GLY A 255 6.22 3.96 17.37
C GLY A 255 6.62 5.44 17.28
N LEU A 256 5.93 6.23 16.45
CA LEU A 256 6.14 7.67 16.32
C LEU A 256 5.49 8.50 17.45
N GLY A 257 4.49 7.96 18.14
CA GLY A 257 3.70 8.73 19.12
C GLY A 257 2.90 9.87 18.48
N VAL A 258 2.60 9.82 17.18
CA VAL A 258 1.83 10.85 16.46
C VAL A 258 0.32 10.69 16.68
N ALA A 259 -0.42 11.73 16.30
CA ALA A 259 -1.88 11.71 16.32
C ALA A 259 -2.44 10.61 15.39
N PRO A 260 -3.62 10.05 15.71
CA PRO A 260 -4.34 9.14 14.82
C PRO A 260 -4.71 9.80 13.48
N TYR A 261 -5.06 8.99 12.47
CA TYR A 261 -5.51 9.51 11.19
C TYR A 261 -6.83 10.29 11.33
N PRO A 262 -6.98 11.44 10.64
CA PRO A 262 -8.25 12.13 10.57
C PRO A 262 -9.28 11.25 9.86
N ALA A 263 -10.54 11.35 10.30
CA ALA A 263 -11.62 10.65 9.64
C ALA A 263 -11.78 11.14 8.18
N PHE A 264 -12.06 10.19 7.28
CA PHE A 264 -12.29 10.45 5.86
C PHE A 264 -13.58 9.78 5.39
N GLY A 265 -14.02 10.14 4.19
CA GLY A 265 -15.09 9.39 3.54
C GLY A 265 -15.25 9.73 2.06
N PRO A 266 -15.96 8.87 1.33
CA PRO A 266 -16.21 9.06 -0.09
C PRO A 266 -17.14 10.25 -0.31
N VAL A 267 -16.70 11.22 -1.10
CA VAL A 267 -17.53 12.33 -1.61
C VAL A 267 -18.12 12.00 -2.98
N GLN A 268 -17.53 11.04 -3.68
CA GLN A 268 -18.05 10.41 -4.88
C GLN A 268 -17.69 8.93 -4.87
N ALA A 269 -18.59 8.07 -5.33
CA ALA A 269 -18.37 6.63 -5.42
C ALA A 269 -19.01 6.06 -6.70
N THR A 270 -18.24 5.27 -7.44
CA THR A 270 -18.70 4.50 -8.61
C THR A 270 -18.50 3.02 -8.33
N TYR A 271 -19.58 2.23 -8.45
CA TYR A 271 -19.58 0.82 -8.08
C TYR A 271 -19.48 -0.09 -9.30
N TYR A 272 -18.60 -1.08 -9.22
CA TYR A 272 -18.41 -2.10 -10.24
C TYR A 272 -18.66 -3.48 -9.63
N ILE A 273 -19.88 -3.98 -9.84
CA ILE A 273 -20.33 -5.27 -9.29
C ILE A 273 -20.30 -6.31 -10.41
N PRO A 274 -19.47 -7.37 -10.31
CA PRO A 274 -19.43 -8.44 -11.30
C PRO A 274 -20.78 -9.14 -11.48
N ARG A 275 -21.19 -9.31 -12.74
CA ARG A 275 -22.37 -10.12 -13.10
C ARG A 275 -22.16 -11.62 -12.87
N ASN A 276 -20.92 -12.08 -13.05
CA ASN A 276 -20.52 -13.47 -12.97
C ASN A 276 -19.39 -13.54 -11.93
N GLU A 277 -19.72 -13.88 -10.69
CA GLU A 277 -18.70 -14.20 -9.70
C GLU A 277 -18.14 -15.60 -10.00
N PRO A 278 -16.84 -15.85 -9.74
CA PRO A 278 -16.27 -17.17 -9.93
C PRO A 278 -17.04 -18.21 -9.09
N ALA A 279 -17.30 -19.39 -9.65
CA ALA A 279 -17.99 -20.46 -8.92
C ALA A 279 -17.19 -20.96 -7.70
N ALA A 280 -15.87 -20.73 -7.70
CA ALA A 280 -14.96 -21.01 -6.60
C ALA A 280 -14.14 -19.76 -6.30
N GLY A 281 -14.14 -19.33 -5.03
CA GLY A 281 -13.45 -18.12 -4.58
C GLY A 281 -14.37 -17.16 -3.82
N PRO A 282 -13.82 -16.03 -3.33
CA PRO A 282 -14.63 -15.02 -2.66
C PRO A 282 -15.55 -14.32 -3.66
N ARG A 283 -16.72 -13.91 -3.18
CA ARG A 283 -17.54 -12.91 -3.87
C ARG A 283 -16.83 -11.56 -3.75
N TRP A 284 -16.92 -10.70 -4.76
CA TRP A 284 -16.18 -9.45 -4.76
C TRP A 284 -16.88 -8.34 -5.54
N PHE A 285 -16.57 -7.10 -5.21
CA PHE A 285 -16.91 -5.93 -6.03
C PHE A 285 -15.87 -4.83 -5.78
N VAL A 286 -15.82 -3.85 -6.68
CA VAL A 286 -14.90 -2.71 -6.57
C VAL A 286 -15.70 -1.41 -6.49
N VAL A 287 -15.21 -0.46 -5.71
CA VAL A 287 -15.67 0.92 -5.74
C VAL A 287 -14.50 1.81 -6.12
N GLN A 288 -14.68 2.68 -7.10
CA GLN A 288 -13.77 3.81 -7.29
C GLN A 288 -14.32 4.99 -6.49
N VAL A 289 -13.52 5.54 -5.58
CA VAL A 289 -13.94 6.63 -4.70
C VAL A 289 -13.06 7.85 -4.85
N ALA A 290 -13.69 9.02 -4.80
CA ALA A 290 -13.02 10.27 -4.46
C ALA A 290 -13.22 10.48 -2.96
N ASN A 291 -12.14 10.54 -2.20
CA ASN A 291 -12.22 10.74 -0.75
C ASN A 291 -11.89 12.18 -0.38
N ALA A 292 -12.48 12.62 0.72
CA ALA A 292 -12.10 13.85 1.41
C ALA A 292 -12.05 13.59 2.91
N PHE A 293 -11.27 14.40 3.64
CA PHE A 293 -11.38 14.42 5.09
C PHE A 293 -12.75 14.92 5.52
N SER A 294 -13.33 14.32 6.56
CA SER A 294 -14.65 14.72 7.06
C SER A 294 -14.69 16.17 7.53
N ALA A 295 -13.56 16.72 7.98
CA ALA A 295 -13.42 18.13 8.35
C ALA A 295 -13.42 19.08 7.13
N HIS A 296 -13.08 18.57 5.94
CA HIS A 296 -12.93 19.34 4.71
C HIS A 296 -13.57 18.61 3.51
N PRO A 297 -14.89 18.35 3.52
CA PRO A 297 -15.55 17.47 2.54
C PRO A 297 -15.58 18.04 1.12
N LYS A 298 -15.15 19.29 0.91
CA LYS A 298 -15.03 19.92 -0.41
C LYS A 298 -13.62 19.82 -1.00
N GLN A 299 -12.67 19.24 -0.27
CA GLN A 299 -11.29 19.09 -0.67
C GLN A 299 -11.01 17.61 -0.89
N VAL A 300 -11.06 17.17 -2.14
CA VAL A 300 -10.69 15.81 -2.50
C VAL A 300 -9.21 15.61 -2.18
N THR A 301 -8.91 14.60 -1.36
CA THR A 301 -7.56 14.27 -0.90
C THR A 301 -6.96 13.12 -1.69
N SER A 302 -7.80 12.21 -2.19
CA SER A 302 -7.36 11.05 -2.96
C SER A 302 -8.44 10.55 -3.91
N MET A 303 -7.97 9.87 -4.95
CA MET A 303 -8.77 9.00 -5.80
C MET A 303 -8.21 7.59 -5.62
N GLU A 304 -9.04 6.63 -5.24
CA GLU A 304 -8.59 5.26 -4.99
C GLU A 304 -9.65 4.25 -5.46
N TYR A 305 -9.22 2.99 -5.56
CA TYR A 305 -10.14 1.88 -5.64
C TYR A 305 -10.26 1.22 -4.26
N LEU A 306 -11.43 0.72 -3.93
CA LEU A 306 -11.69 -0.12 -2.77
C LEU A 306 -12.28 -1.44 -3.27
N LEU A 307 -11.50 -2.53 -3.19
CA LEU A 307 -11.95 -3.86 -3.56
C LEU A 307 -12.44 -4.60 -2.31
N PHE A 308 -13.72 -4.94 -2.29
CA PHE A 308 -14.33 -5.68 -1.19
C PHE A 308 -14.49 -7.15 -1.54
N THR A 309 -14.20 -8.02 -0.59
CA THR A 309 -14.42 -9.47 -0.70
C THR A 309 -15.35 -9.99 0.38
N GLN A 310 -16.13 -11.02 0.05
CA GLN A 310 -16.89 -11.85 0.97
C GLN A 310 -16.39 -13.28 0.78
N ALA A 311 -15.56 -13.74 1.71
CA ALA A 311 -14.86 -15.04 1.64
C ALA A 311 -15.81 -16.25 1.71
N THR A 312 -16.93 -16.12 2.42
CA THR A 312 -17.95 -17.16 2.54
C THR A 312 -19.33 -16.59 2.22
N PRO A 313 -20.22 -17.36 1.57
CA PRO A 313 -21.58 -16.90 1.29
C PRO A 313 -22.30 -16.48 2.58
N GLY A 314 -22.78 -15.23 2.62
CA GLY A 314 -23.45 -14.65 3.79
C GLY A 314 -22.50 -14.15 4.89
N GLY A 315 -21.18 -14.26 4.71
CA GLY A 315 -20.18 -13.70 5.63
C GLY A 315 -20.06 -12.18 5.56
N ALA A 316 -19.12 -11.62 6.32
CA ALA A 316 -18.83 -10.19 6.26
C ALA A 316 -18.16 -9.80 4.92
N TRP A 317 -18.50 -8.62 4.41
CA TRP A 317 -17.76 -7.96 3.36
C TRP A 317 -16.63 -7.15 3.97
N ARG A 318 -15.41 -7.28 3.43
CA ARG A 318 -14.22 -6.58 3.92
C ARG A 318 -13.39 -6.04 2.77
N ASN A 319 -12.79 -4.87 2.94
CA ASN A 319 -11.81 -4.34 1.98
C ASN A 319 -10.57 -5.25 1.98
N ALA A 320 -10.09 -5.62 0.79
CA ALA A 320 -8.97 -6.53 0.62
C ALA A 320 -7.79 -5.89 -0.14
N ILE A 321 -8.08 -4.94 -1.03
CA ILE A 321 -7.10 -4.21 -1.84
C ILE A 321 -7.61 -2.77 -2.02
N GLU A 322 -6.74 -1.77 -1.87
CA GLU A 322 -7.07 -0.34 -1.93
C GLU A 322 -6.02 0.58 -2.63
N PRO A 323 -5.66 0.34 -3.89
CA PRO A 323 -4.62 1.12 -4.55
C PRO A 323 -5.11 2.53 -4.90
N TYR A 324 -4.22 3.53 -4.76
CA TYR A 324 -4.48 4.93 -5.11
C TYR A 324 -4.16 5.20 -6.57
N LEU A 325 -5.02 5.94 -7.28
CA LEU A 325 -4.74 6.33 -8.65
C LEU A 325 -3.43 7.12 -8.72
N LEU A 326 -2.58 6.76 -9.68
CA LEU A 326 -1.33 7.46 -9.90
C LEU A 326 -1.59 8.86 -10.48
N PRO A 327 -0.85 9.89 -10.04
CA PRO A 327 -0.94 11.22 -10.63
C PRO A 327 -0.73 11.19 -12.15
N GLY A 328 -1.55 11.95 -12.89
CA GLY A 328 -1.46 12.03 -14.35
C GLY A 328 -1.96 10.77 -15.09
N THR A 329 -2.47 9.77 -14.38
CA THR A 329 -3.10 8.60 -15.00
C THR A 329 -4.62 8.71 -15.00
N SER A 330 -5.23 8.20 -16.07
CA SER A 330 -6.67 8.05 -16.15
C SER A 330 -7.06 6.59 -15.88
N ALA A 331 -8.04 6.42 -15.00
CA ALA A 331 -8.74 5.16 -14.82
C ALA A 331 -9.34 4.69 -16.15
N PRO A 332 -9.10 3.44 -16.59
CA PRO A 332 -9.77 2.91 -17.77
C PRO A 332 -11.27 2.81 -17.48
N ARG A 333 -12.09 3.02 -18.52
CA ARG A 333 -13.54 2.88 -18.39
C ARG A 333 -13.91 1.40 -18.30
N ILE A 334 -14.53 1.00 -17.20
CA ILE A 334 -15.03 -0.36 -17.01
C ILE A 334 -16.26 -0.60 -17.89
N ASP A 335 -16.32 -1.78 -18.50
CA ASP A 335 -17.50 -2.26 -19.22
C ASP A 335 -18.62 -2.62 -18.23
N VAL A 336 -19.65 -1.79 -18.22
CA VAL A 336 -20.85 -1.96 -17.40
C VAL A 336 -22.04 -2.15 -18.32
N GLY A 337 -22.70 -3.31 -18.18
CA GLY A 337 -23.85 -3.66 -19.01
C GLY A 337 -25.09 -2.83 -18.69
N ALA A 338 -26.12 -2.98 -19.53
CA ALA A 338 -27.39 -2.25 -19.37
C ALA A 338 -28.12 -2.52 -18.03
N ASN A 339 -27.76 -3.59 -17.32
CA ASN A 339 -28.25 -3.92 -15.99
C ASN A 339 -27.44 -3.27 -14.84
N GLY A 340 -26.45 -2.43 -15.17
CA GLY A 340 -25.58 -1.77 -14.19
C GLY A 340 -24.50 -2.68 -13.58
N LEU A 341 -24.29 -3.89 -14.12
CA LEU A 341 -23.29 -4.84 -13.63
C LEU A 341 -22.06 -4.85 -14.55
N ALA A 342 -20.89 -4.98 -13.94
CA ALA A 342 -19.62 -5.13 -14.65
C ALA A 342 -19.36 -6.59 -15.06
N THR A 343 -18.42 -6.80 -15.97
CA THR A 343 -18.01 -8.15 -16.40
C THR A 343 -16.68 -8.53 -15.77
N ALA A 344 -16.67 -9.58 -14.94
CA ALA A 344 -15.41 -10.18 -14.47
C ALA A 344 -14.66 -10.85 -15.62
N VAL A 345 -13.33 -10.81 -15.56
CA VAL A 345 -12.43 -11.45 -16.53
C VAL A 345 -11.80 -12.68 -15.89
N SER A 346 -11.65 -13.75 -16.68
CA SER A 346 -11.01 -14.98 -16.23
C SER A 346 -9.51 -14.74 -16.01
N PRO A 347 -8.90 -15.34 -14.96
CA PRO A 347 -7.45 -15.24 -14.76
C PRO A 347 -6.63 -15.87 -15.90
N THR A 348 -7.24 -16.73 -16.70
CA THR A 348 -6.62 -17.39 -17.86
C THR A 348 -7.08 -16.82 -19.20
N ASP A 349 -7.62 -15.60 -19.23
CA ASP A 349 -8.08 -14.99 -20.47
C ASP A 349 -6.91 -14.63 -21.39
N LEU A 350 -6.80 -15.35 -22.51
CA LEU A 350 -5.73 -15.17 -23.50
C LEU A 350 -6.05 -14.10 -24.56
N SER A 351 -7.17 -13.39 -24.44
CA SER A 351 -7.49 -12.24 -25.30
C SER A 351 -6.77 -10.96 -24.89
N LEU A 352 -6.12 -10.96 -23.72
CA LEU A 352 -5.36 -9.85 -23.16
C LEU A 352 -3.87 -9.97 -23.48
N ALA A 353 -3.11 -8.88 -23.31
CA ALA A 353 -1.68 -8.88 -23.58
C ALA A 353 -0.92 -9.82 -22.62
N VAL A 354 -1.35 -9.89 -21.36
CA VAL A 354 -0.91 -10.87 -20.38
C VAL A 354 -2.16 -11.58 -19.83
N ALA A 355 -2.09 -12.87 -19.49
CA ALA A 355 -3.23 -13.48 -18.80
C ALA A 355 -3.32 -12.86 -17.38
N PRO A 356 -4.51 -12.47 -16.87
CA PRO A 356 -4.57 -11.74 -15.60
C PRO A 356 -3.91 -12.45 -14.42
N GLY A 357 -3.96 -13.79 -14.38
CA GLY A 357 -3.31 -14.59 -13.35
C GLY A 357 -1.80 -14.73 -13.47
N GLN A 358 -1.20 -14.15 -14.52
CA GLN A 358 0.25 -14.05 -14.69
C GLN A 358 0.77 -12.65 -14.36
N LEU A 359 -0.10 -11.64 -14.29
CA LEU A 359 0.29 -10.24 -14.07
C LEU A 359 1.11 -10.00 -12.80
N PRO A 360 0.79 -10.61 -11.62
CA PRO A 360 1.64 -10.45 -10.44
C PRO A 360 3.09 -10.88 -10.71
N ALA A 361 3.28 -12.06 -11.31
CA ALA A 361 4.62 -12.58 -11.57
C ALA A 361 5.39 -11.75 -12.61
N VAL A 362 4.70 -11.27 -13.64
CA VAL A 362 5.30 -10.40 -14.68
C VAL A 362 5.65 -9.02 -14.12
N THR A 363 4.82 -8.48 -13.23
CA THR A 363 5.07 -7.20 -12.56
C THR A 363 6.27 -7.30 -11.65
N ALA A 364 6.30 -8.28 -10.75
CA ALA A 364 7.44 -8.57 -9.90
C ALA A 364 8.75 -8.73 -10.71
N ALA A 365 8.72 -9.50 -11.81
CA ALA A 365 9.89 -9.64 -12.68
C ALA A 365 10.33 -8.30 -13.31
N THR A 366 9.38 -7.45 -13.72
CA THR A 366 9.68 -6.12 -14.28
C THR A 366 10.34 -5.21 -13.23
N LEU A 367 9.81 -5.20 -11.99
CA LEU A 367 10.36 -4.41 -10.88
C LEU A 367 11.78 -4.87 -10.49
N ASP A 368 12.07 -6.16 -10.64
CA ASP A 368 13.40 -6.74 -10.44
C ASP A 368 14.34 -6.54 -11.65
N GLY A 369 13.90 -5.84 -12.71
CA GLY A 369 14.67 -5.58 -13.92
C GLY A 369 14.80 -6.78 -14.85
N MET A 370 13.92 -7.78 -14.72
CA MET A 370 13.88 -9.03 -15.49
C MET A 370 12.77 -9.06 -16.56
N GLY A 371 12.25 -7.91 -16.99
CA GLY A 371 11.18 -7.82 -17.98
C GLY A 371 10.90 -6.37 -18.39
N ASN A 372 9.99 -6.20 -19.35
CA ASN A 372 9.48 -4.89 -19.80
C ASN A 372 8.02 -4.93 -20.28
N GLU A 373 7.30 -6.00 -19.92
CA GLU A 373 5.92 -6.25 -20.32
C GLU A 373 4.93 -5.30 -19.60
N VAL A 374 5.29 -4.85 -18.39
CA VAL A 374 4.57 -3.82 -17.65
C VAL A 374 5.33 -2.51 -17.75
N ALA A 375 4.67 -1.44 -18.18
CA ALA A 375 5.24 -0.11 -18.16
C ALA A 375 5.36 0.38 -16.71
N ASP A 376 6.59 0.55 -16.24
CA ASP A 376 6.89 1.18 -14.95
C ASP A 376 6.61 2.69 -15.04
N PRO A 377 5.69 3.23 -14.24
CA PRO A 377 5.41 4.67 -14.20
C PRO A 377 6.54 5.48 -13.53
N GLY A 378 7.56 4.82 -12.94
CA GLY A 378 8.74 5.40 -12.32
C GLY A 378 8.50 5.99 -10.92
N ASN A 379 7.25 6.11 -10.50
CA ASN A 379 6.82 6.73 -9.26
C ASN A 379 6.06 5.78 -8.31
N LEU A 380 6.24 4.47 -8.48
CA LEU A 380 5.73 3.46 -7.55
C LEU A 380 6.28 3.69 -6.13
N SER A 381 5.42 3.48 -5.13
CA SER A 381 5.70 3.87 -3.75
C SER A 381 6.87 3.06 -3.16
N ASP A 382 6.94 1.75 -3.41
CA ASP A 382 8.03 0.90 -2.96
C ASP A 382 9.38 1.29 -3.62
N MET A 383 9.36 1.54 -4.93
CA MET A 383 10.55 2.02 -5.66
C MET A 383 11.06 3.36 -5.15
N ALA A 384 10.16 4.24 -4.68
CA ALA A 384 10.56 5.48 -4.02
C ALA A 384 11.28 5.22 -2.69
N ASP A 385 10.86 4.21 -1.92
CA ASP A 385 11.47 3.81 -0.66
C ASP A 385 12.87 3.22 -0.89
N GLN A 386 13.01 2.33 -1.88
CA GLN A 386 14.31 1.78 -2.26
C GLN A 386 15.30 2.90 -2.64
N ARG A 387 14.85 3.87 -3.46
CA ARG A 387 15.66 5.05 -3.83
C ARG A 387 16.03 5.89 -2.62
N PHE A 388 15.09 6.12 -1.71
CA PHE A 388 15.33 6.84 -0.45
C PHE A 388 16.46 6.19 0.34
N TRP A 389 16.40 4.87 0.58
CA TRP A 389 17.41 4.17 1.37
C TRP A 389 18.79 4.16 0.69
N ARG A 390 18.85 3.97 -0.64
CA ARG A 390 20.09 4.09 -1.40
C ARG A 390 20.74 5.47 -1.25
N GLY A 391 19.93 6.53 -1.26
CA GLY A 391 20.42 7.90 -1.08
C GLY A 391 20.87 8.20 0.35
N LYS A 392 20.21 7.63 1.38
CA LYS A 392 20.50 7.91 2.79
C LYS A 392 21.67 7.11 3.37
N LEU A 393 22.02 5.97 2.78
CA LEU A 393 23.01 5.04 3.33
C LEU A 393 24.17 4.82 2.35
N PRO A 394 25.05 5.82 2.14
CA PRO A 394 26.15 5.69 1.19
C PRO A 394 27.10 4.55 1.58
N GLY A 395 27.28 3.60 0.66
CA GLY A 395 28.16 2.44 0.84
C GLY A 395 27.51 1.24 1.51
N ALA A 396 26.25 1.33 1.96
CA ALA A 396 25.43 0.17 2.24
C ALA A 396 24.93 -0.45 0.92
N ALA A 397 24.72 -1.76 0.91
CA ALA A 397 24.01 -2.40 -0.19
C ALA A 397 22.51 -2.38 0.11
N VAL A 398 21.72 -1.83 -0.81
CA VAL A 398 20.26 -1.79 -0.72
C VAL A 398 19.67 -2.54 -1.90
N THR A 399 19.13 -3.72 -1.63
CA THR A 399 18.51 -4.61 -2.61
C THR A 399 17.03 -4.73 -2.30
N ASP A 400 16.22 -4.83 -3.33
CA ASP A 400 14.80 -5.16 -3.21
C ASP A 400 14.48 -6.29 -4.18
N THR A 401 13.56 -7.14 -3.79
CA THR A 401 13.17 -8.33 -4.56
C THR A 401 11.67 -8.53 -4.46
N HIS A 402 11.04 -8.82 -5.59
CA HIS A 402 9.58 -8.88 -5.69
C HIS A 402 9.11 -10.30 -6.00
N ALA A 403 7.91 -10.63 -5.52
CA ALA A 403 7.23 -11.87 -5.89
C ALA A 403 5.71 -11.67 -5.75
N PRO A 404 4.88 -12.45 -6.45
CA PRO A 404 3.45 -12.50 -6.16
C PRO A 404 3.18 -12.70 -4.67
N ALA A 405 2.30 -11.90 -4.10
CA ALA A 405 1.85 -12.13 -2.73
C ALA A 405 1.19 -13.52 -2.63
N SER A 406 1.19 -14.10 -1.43
CA SER A 406 0.68 -15.46 -1.22
C SER A 406 -0.56 -15.48 -0.33
N GLY A 407 -1.30 -16.60 -0.37
CA GLY A 407 -2.46 -16.82 0.49
C GLY A 407 -3.56 -15.77 0.26
N ILE A 408 -4.09 -15.21 1.35
CA ILE A 408 -5.16 -14.21 1.28
C ILE A 408 -4.72 -12.86 0.69
N ASN A 409 -3.42 -12.57 0.70
CA ASN A 409 -2.85 -11.34 0.12
C ASN A 409 -2.64 -11.48 -1.39
N GLY A 410 -2.49 -12.71 -1.89
CA GLY A 410 -2.20 -13.01 -3.30
C GLY A 410 -3.42 -13.19 -4.19
N GLN A 411 -4.58 -12.63 -3.81
CA GLN A 411 -5.79 -12.76 -4.61
C GLN A 411 -5.77 -11.77 -5.77
N GLU A 412 -6.29 -12.20 -6.92
CA GLU A 412 -6.38 -11.38 -8.13
C GLU A 412 -7.82 -11.24 -8.59
N PHE A 413 -8.15 -10.06 -9.12
CA PHE A 413 -9.50 -9.74 -9.58
C PHE A 413 -9.42 -8.87 -10.83
N ALA A 414 -10.21 -9.18 -11.84
CA ALA A 414 -10.15 -8.47 -13.11
C ALA A 414 -11.54 -8.07 -13.61
N LEU A 415 -11.67 -6.82 -14.06
CA LEU A 415 -12.87 -6.28 -14.68
C LEU A 415 -12.59 -5.94 -16.15
N ARG A 416 -13.51 -6.29 -17.04
CA ARG A 416 -13.44 -5.95 -18.47
C ARG A 416 -13.54 -4.44 -18.64
N THR A 417 -12.72 -3.85 -19.49
CA THR A 417 -12.82 -2.44 -19.88
C THR A 417 -13.61 -2.29 -21.18
N SER A 418 -14.17 -1.10 -21.43
CA SER A 418 -15.06 -0.85 -22.57
C SER A 418 -14.38 -0.95 -23.94
N ASP A 419 -13.05 -0.89 -23.97
CA ASP A 419 -12.21 -1.09 -25.15
C ASP A 419 -11.78 -2.55 -25.34
N GLY A 420 -12.27 -3.47 -24.49
CA GLY A 420 -11.99 -4.90 -24.58
C GLY A 420 -10.78 -5.37 -23.77
N GLY A 421 -10.00 -4.47 -23.17
CA GLY A 421 -8.93 -4.82 -22.21
C GLY A 421 -9.46 -5.22 -20.83
N ALA A 422 -8.62 -5.15 -19.80
CA ALA A 422 -9.02 -5.37 -18.41
C ALA A 422 -8.33 -4.39 -17.45
N LEU A 423 -9.03 -4.09 -16.35
CA LEU A 423 -8.43 -3.53 -15.14
C LEU A 423 -8.24 -4.67 -14.14
N VAL A 424 -7.00 -4.96 -13.78
CA VAL A 424 -6.62 -6.10 -12.93
C VAL A 424 -6.06 -5.60 -11.61
N PHE A 425 -6.60 -6.10 -10.51
CA PHE A 425 -6.21 -5.80 -9.14
C PHE A 425 -5.50 -7.01 -8.54
N TYR A 426 -4.32 -6.80 -7.97
CA TYR A 426 -3.52 -7.84 -7.32
C TYR A 426 -2.56 -7.22 -6.32
N THR A 427 -1.74 -8.05 -5.68
CA THR A 427 -0.70 -7.60 -4.75
C THR A 427 0.57 -8.39 -4.98
N ASP A 428 1.70 -7.69 -5.06
CA ASP A 428 3.04 -8.26 -4.97
C ASP A 428 3.61 -8.04 -3.56
N ALA A 429 4.51 -8.91 -3.15
CA ALA A 429 5.31 -8.76 -1.95
C ALA A 429 6.71 -8.28 -2.34
N ALA A 430 7.23 -7.29 -1.62
CA ALA A 430 8.60 -6.80 -1.78
C ALA A 430 9.41 -7.03 -0.50
N GLN A 431 10.72 -7.19 -0.66
CA GLN A 431 11.65 -7.53 0.42
C GLN A 431 12.90 -6.66 0.31
N LEU A 432 12.84 -5.51 0.96
CA LEU A 432 13.92 -4.56 1.02
C LEU A 432 14.97 -5.04 2.04
N THR A 433 16.16 -5.37 1.56
CA THR A 433 17.33 -5.68 2.37
C THR A 433 18.33 -4.53 2.33
N ILE A 434 18.74 -4.06 3.51
CA ILE A 434 19.83 -3.11 3.71
C ILE A 434 20.98 -3.85 4.39
N THR A 435 22.13 -3.93 3.74
CA THR A 435 23.34 -4.55 4.31
C THR A 435 24.39 -3.49 4.59
N ALA A 436 24.93 -3.50 5.80
CA ALA A 436 25.98 -2.59 6.22
C ALA A 436 27.21 -2.70 5.30
N ARG A 437 27.96 -1.59 5.17
CA ARG A 437 29.27 -1.66 4.55
C ARG A 437 30.18 -2.60 5.36
N PRO A 438 31.06 -3.40 4.73
CA PRO A 438 32.03 -4.22 5.47
C PRO A 438 32.79 -3.43 6.53
N GLY A 439 32.82 -3.96 7.76
CA GLY A 439 33.48 -3.33 8.91
C GLY A 439 32.68 -2.22 9.59
N THR A 440 31.41 -2.02 9.23
CA THR A 440 30.50 -1.03 9.84
C THR A 440 29.21 -1.69 10.32
N MET A 441 28.43 -0.97 11.14
CA MET A 441 27.09 -1.37 11.57
C MET A 441 26.07 -0.31 11.11
N LEU A 442 24.85 -0.75 10.83
CA LEU A 442 23.69 0.11 10.58
C LEU A 442 23.03 0.48 11.91
N HIS A 443 22.60 1.73 12.02
CA HIS A 443 21.76 2.24 13.09
C HIS A 443 20.52 2.87 12.43
N LEU A 444 19.50 2.05 12.23
CA LEU A 444 18.30 2.47 11.51
C LEU A 444 17.22 2.94 12.48
N THR A 445 16.52 3.99 12.08
CA THR A 445 15.27 4.41 12.74
C THR A 445 14.13 4.24 11.77
N VAL A 446 13.34 3.18 11.99
CA VAL A 446 12.07 2.95 11.31
C VAL A 446 11.05 2.76 12.43
N PRO A 447 10.29 3.80 12.81
CA PRO A 447 9.42 3.75 13.97
C PRO A 447 8.52 2.52 13.98
N GLY A 448 8.49 1.79 15.09
CA GLY A 448 7.75 0.54 15.22
C GLY A 448 8.48 -0.71 14.72
N PHE A 449 9.53 -0.59 13.92
CA PHE A 449 10.23 -1.73 13.29
C PHE A 449 11.72 -1.80 13.65
N PHE A 450 12.44 -0.67 13.61
CA PHE A 450 13.85 -0.56 13.96
C PHE A 450 14.12 0.64 14.88
N SER A 451 15.01 0.44 15.84
CA SER A 451 15.45 1.48 16.79
C SER A 451 16.93 1.82 16.58
N PRO A 452 17.35 3.09 16.71
CA PRO A 452 18.72 3.51 16.44
C PRO A 452 19.75 2.88 17.38
N GLY A 453 19.34 2.45 18.58
CA GLY A 453 20.21 1.75 19.53
C GLY A 453 20.60 0.33 19.11
N GLN A 454 20.01 -0.20 18.03
CA GLN A 454 20.32 -1.52 17.52
C GLN A 454 21.41 -1.44 16.46
N ALA A 455 22.57 -2.03 16.74
CA ALA A 455 23.63 -2.21 15.74
C ALA A 455 23.31 -3.41 14.85
N LEU A 456 23.18 -3.18 13.54
CA LEU A 456 22.75 -4.18 12.57
C LEU A 456 23.79 -4.37 11.47
N SER A 457 24.21 -5.61 11.21
CA SER A 457 24.98 -5.93 9.99
C SER A 457 24.07 -6.00 8.76
N ARG A 458 22.79 -6.30 8.97
CA ARG A 458 21.74 -6.39 7.96
C ARG A 458 20.40 -6.02 8.59
N ALA A 459 19.55 -5.32 7.85
CA ALA A 459 18.17 -5.04 8.19
C ALA A 459 17.28 -5.42 7.01
N GLY A 460 16.16 -6.07 7.31
CA GLY A 460 15.18 -6.50 6.33
C GLY A 460 13.81 -5.91 6.63
N MET A 461 13.12 -5.42 5.60
CA MET A 461 11.75 -4.93 5.66
C MET A 461 10.90 -5.65 4.63
N SER A 462 9.73 -6.10 5.06
CA SER A 462 8.73 -6.70 4.18
C SER A 462 7.65 -5.68 3.84
N TYR A 463 7.31 -5.61 2.56
CA TYR A 463 6.28 -4.75 2.01
C TYR A 463 5.22 -5.59 1.29
N LEU A 464 4.02 -5.05 1.21
CA LEU A 464 3.04 -5.45 0.22
C LEU A 464 2.78 -4.24 -0.68
N GLU A 465 2.74 -4.49 -1.98
CA GLU A 465 2.45 -3.52 -3.03
C GLU A 465 1.16 -3.93 -3.73
N GLN A 466 0.11 -3.16 -3.46
CA GLN A 466 -1.18 -3.29 -4.11
C GLN A 466 -1.16 -2.54 -5.43
N VAL A 467 -1.60 -3.20 -6.49
CA VAL A 467 -1.56 -2.65 -7.82
C VAL A 467 -2.91 -2.81 -8.50
N ALA A 468 -3.31 -1.77 -9.25
CA ALA A 468 -4.25 -1.93 -10.35
C ALA A 468 -3.52 -1.67 -11.68
N THR A 469 -3.54 -2.64 -12.60
CA THR A 469 -3.00 -2.47 -13.96
C THR A 469 -4.10 -2.47 -15.00
N TYR A 470 -3.92 -1.64 -16.02
CA TYR A 470 -4.65 -1.77 -17.27
C TYR A 470 -3.88 -2.71 -18.19
N ASP A 471 -4.53 -3.81 -18.56
CA ASP A 471 -4.03 -4.82 -19.49
C ASP A 471 -4.83 -4.71 -20.80
N PRO A 472 -4.24 -4.23 -21.90
CA PRO A 472 -4.94 -4.08 -23.16
C PRO A 472 -5.24 -5.45 -23.79
N GLN A 473 -6.04 -5.44 -24.86
CA GLN A 473 -6.15 -6.63 -25.70
C GLN A 473 -4.79 -7.02 -26.27
N VAL A 474 -4.60 -8.32 -26.55
CA VAL A 474 -3.38 -8.82 -27.19
C VAL A 474 -3.07 -8.02 -28.47
N GLY A 475 -1.86 -7.47 -28.53
CA GLY A 475 -1.39 -6.65 -29.65
C GLY A 475 -1.89 -5.20 -29.68
N ALA A 476 -2.70 -4.75 -28.71
CA ALA A 476 -3.23 -3.39 -28.66
C ALA A 476 -2.39 -2.40 -27.83
N GLY A 477 -1.35 -2.86 -27.11
CA GLY A 477 -0.45 -2.00 -26.35
C GLY A 477 0.34 -2.76 -25.29
N THR A 478 0.94 -2.00 -24.37
CA THR A 478 1.68 -2.51 -23.20
C THR A 478 0.81 -2.41 -21.95
N VAL A 479 0.96 -3.36 -21.03
CA VAL A 479 0.33 -3.30 -19.71
C VAL A 479 0.86 -2.07 -18.96
N ARG A 480 0.03 -1.37 -18.20
CA ARG A 480 0.45 -0.19 -17.42
C ARG A 480 -0.15 -0.18 -16.03
N VAL A 481 0.62 0.26 -15.04
CA VAL A 481 0.11 0.53 -13.69
C VAL A 481 -0.77 1.79 -13.73
N VAL A 482 -1.96 1.73 -13.14
CA VAL A 482 -2.91 2.86 -13.05
C VAL A 482 -3.14 3.30 -11.61
N ALA A 483 -2.97 2.38 -10.65
CA ALA A 483 -3.07 2.67 -9.24
C ALA A 483 -2.05 1.83 -8.47
N ASP A 484 -1.52 2.40 -7.39
CA ASP A 484 -0.49 1.82 -6.52
C ASP A 484 -0.79 2.17 -5.06
N TYR A 485 -0.52 1.22 -4.17
CA TYR A 485 -0.36 1.47 -2.75
C TYR A 485 0.59 0.46 -2.12
N SER A 486 1.64 0.95 -1.45
CA SER A 486 2.60 0.08 -0.75
C SER A 486 2.76 0.48 0.70
N GLY A 487 3.01 -0.50 1.56
CA GLY A 487 3.34 -0.28 2.96
C GLY A 487 4.12 -1.40 3.61
N ILE A 488 4.88 -1.04 4.65
CA ILE A 488 5.62 -1.98 5.49
C ILE A 488 4.64 -2.87 6.23
N THR A 489 4.82 -4.18 6.12
CA THR A 489 4.03 -5.20 6.83
C THR A 489 4.83 -5.93 7.90
N GLY A 490 6.15 -5.76 7.93
CA GLY A 490 7.01 -6.39 8.91
C GLY A 490 8.51 -6.19 8.69
N THR A 491 9.30 -6.87 9.52
CA THR A 491 10.75 -7.04 9.36
C THR A 491 11.07 -8.50 9.03
N ASN A 492 12.14 -8.76 8.28
CA ASN A 492 12.59 -10.12 7.92
C ASN A 492 14.07 -10.39 8.16
#